data_AF-A0A662IZD6-F1
#
_entry.id   AF-A0A662IZD6-F1
#
_cell.length_a   1.000
_cell.length_b   1.000
_cell.length_c   1.000
_cell.angle_alpha   90.00
_cell.angle_beta   90.00
_cell.angle_gamma   90.00
#
_symmetry.space_group_name_H-M   'P 1'
#
loop_
_entity.id
_entity.type
_entity.pdbx_description
1 polymer ?
#
loop_
_entity_poly.entity_id
_entity_poly.type
_entity_poly.pdbx_seq_one_letter_code
_entity_poly.pdbx_strand_id
1 'polypeptide(L)' 'MPSHGSLTKAGKVRSQTPKIPPRPRTRPSPRVGFRKRYFRRIVYPALASQASA' A
#
# COMPACT_ATOMS: atom_id res chain seq x y z
N MET A 1 -25.16 -6.49 41.79
CA MET A 1 -24.94 -6.08 40.38
C MET A 1 -24.00 -7.09 39.73
N PRO A 2 -24.32 -7.69 38.58
CA PRO A 2 -23.35 -8.52 37.88
C PRO A 2 -22.29 -7.59 37.28
N SER A 3 -21.10 -7.60 37.89
CA SER A 3 -19.96 -6.72 37.59
C SER A 3 -19.25 -7.05 36.27
N HIS A 4 -19.65 -8.13 35.59
CA HIS A 4 -18.94 -8.66 34.43
C HIS A 4 -19.84 -8.69 33.19
N GLY A 5 -19.46 -7.90 32.19
CA GLY A 5 -20.13 -7.85 30.90
C GLY A 5 -19.94 -9.13 30.07
N SER A 6 -20.79 -9.33 29.06
CA SER A 6 -20.75 -10.52 28.22
C SER A 6 -19.49 -10.57 27.35
N LEU A 7 -18.67 -11.62 27.57
CA LEU A 7 -17.48 -11.92 26.77
C LEU A 7 -17.80 -12.48 25.38
N THR A 8 -19.05 -12.77 25.06
CA THR A 8 -19.44 -13.47 23.81
C THR A 8 -19.15 -12.68 22.54
N LYS A 9 -18.94 -11.36 22.64
CA LYS A 9 -18.61 -10.48 21.51
C LYS A 9 -17.11 -10.31 21.27
N ALA A 10 -16.26 -10.84 22.15
CA ALA A 10 -14.82 -10.68 22.03
C ALA A 10 -14.31 -11.32 20.72
N GLY A 11 -13.59 -10.54 19.91
CA GLY A 11 -12.96 -11.04 18.69
C GLY A 11 -13.91 -11.37 17.52
N LYS A 12 -15.24 -11.26 17.68
CA LYS A 12 -16.25 -11.60 16.65
C LYS A 12 -15.91 -11.04 15.27
N VAL A 13 -15.55 -9.76 15.19
CA VAL A 13 -15.27 -9.12 13.91
C VAL A 13 -13.99 -9.68 13.27
N ARG A 14 -12.95 -9.98 14.07
CA ARG A 14 -11.69 -10.53 13.56
C ARG A 14 -11.82 -11.98 13.09
N SER A 15 -12.65 -12.78 13.74
CA SER A 15 -12.92 -14.16 13.32
C SER A 15 -13.85 -14.25 12.12
N GLN A 16 -14.78 -13.29 11.97
CA GLN A 16 -15.67 -13.19 10.81
C GLN A 16 -14.95 -12.74 9.54
N THR A 17 -13.87 -11.95 9.64
CA THR A 17 -13.12 -11.50 8.46
C THR A 17 -12.31 -12.64 7.85
N PRO A 18 -12.57 -13.06 6.59
CA PRO A 18 -11.80 -14.11 5.94
C PRO A 18 -10.34 -13.66 5.72
N LYS A 19 -9.40 -14.59 5.92
CA LYS A 19 -7.97 -14.30 5.72
C LYS A 19 -7.63 -14.29 4.23
N ILE A 20 -7.29 -13.12 3.70
CA ILE A 20 -6.81 -12.95 2.32
C ILE A 20 -5.28 -13.11 2.29
N PRO A 21 -4.69 -13.91 1.37
CA PRO A 21 -3.25 -14.05 1.25
C PRO A 21 -2.59 -12.74 0.76
N PRO A 22 -1.36 -12.43 1.21
CA PRO A 22 -0.63 -11.26 0.75
C PRO A 22 -0.24 -11.40 -0.73
N ARG A 23 -0.22 -10.27 -1.45
CA ARG A 23 0.35 -10.23 -2.81
C ARG A 23 1.88 -10.35 -2.76
N PRO A 24 2.52 -10.99 -3.75
CA PRO A 24 3.97 -11.07 -3.81
C PRO A 24 4.61 -9.68 -3.92
N ARG A 25 5.78 -9.49 -3.29
CA ARG A 25 6.51 -8.22 -3.33
C ARG A 25 7.27 -8.12 -4.66
N THR A 26 6.85 -7.19 -5.52
CA THR A 26 7.46 -6.96 -6.85
C THR A 26 8.29 -5.66 -6.91
N ARG A 27 8.47 -4.97 -5.78
CA ARG A 27 9.18 -3.68 -5.75
C ARG A 27 10.68 -3.90 -6.00
N PRO A 28 11.29 -3.14 -6.93
CA PRO A 28 12.73 -3.23 -7.19
C PRO A 28 13.54 -2.65 -6.02
N SER A 29 14.84 -2.90 -6.01
CA SER A 29 15.77 -2.33 -5.03
C SER A 29 15.69 -0.79 -5.01
N PRO A 30 16.00 -0.13 -3.87
CA PRO A 30 15.83 1.31 -3.72
C PRO A 30 16.52 2.12 -4.82
N ARG A 31 17.75 1.75 -5.19
CA ARG A 31 18.51 2.43 -6.26
C ARG A 31 17.75 2.45 -7.59
N VAL A 32 17.23 1.30 -8.02
CA VAL A 32 16.45 1.18 -9.25
C VAL A 32 15.11 1.91 -9.13
N GLY A 33 14.42 1.79 -7.99
CA GLY A 33 13.15 2.46 -7.73
C GLY A 33 13.24 3.98 -7.65
N PHE A 34 14.31 4.53 -7.09
CA PHE A 34 14.58 5.98 -7.07
C PHE A 34 14.90 6.49 -8.46
N ARG A 35 15.77 5.80 -9.22
CA ARG A 35 16.05 6.15 -10.62
C ARG A 35 14.77 6.19 -11.45
N LYS A 36 13.94 5.14 -11.42
CA LYS A 36 12.66 5.10 -12.15
C LYS A 36 11.69 6.22 -11.74
N ARG A 37 11.73 6.68 -10.49
CA ARG A 37 10.91 7.81 -10.01
C ARG A 37 11.44 9.16 -10.48
N TYR A 38 12.76 9.35 -10.47
CA TYR A 38 13.41 10.55 -11.01
C TYR A 38 13.05 10.76 -12.48
N PHE A 39 13.24 9.74 -13.32
CA PHE A 39 12.91 9.82 -14.74
C PHE A 39 11.42 10.11 -14.97
N ARG A 40 10.53 9.41 -14.26
CA ARG A 40 9.08 9.63 -14.38
C ARG A 40 8.60 11.00 -13.92
N ARG A 41 9.22 11.59 -12.89
CA ARG A 41 8.74 12.85 -12.28
C ARG A 41 9.41 14.09 -12.84
N ILE A 42 10.65 13.98 -13.31
CA ILE A 42 11.47 15.14 -13.69
C ILE A 42 11.79 15.08 -15.19
N VAL A 43 12.42 13.99 -15.64
CA VAL A 43 12.96 13.91 -17.01
C VAL A 43 11.86 13.82 -18.06
N TYR A 44 10.91 12.89 -17.93
CA TYR A 44 9.86 12.71 -18.94
C TYR A 44 8.92 13.91 -19.04
N PRO A 45 8.49 14.55 -17.93
CA PRO A 45 7.70 15.78 -18.01
C PRO A 45 8.47 16.94 -18.66
N ALA A 46 9.75 17.13 -18.32
CA ALA A 46 10.57 18.18 -18.91
C ALA A 46 10.80 17.97 -20.42
N LEU A 47 10.99 16.72 -20.85
CA LEU A 47 11.10 16.38 -22.25
C LEU A 47 9.77 16.59 -23.00
N ALA A 48 8.65 16.18 -22.39
CA ALA A 48 7.32 16.37 -22.97
C ALA A 48 6.98 17.86 -23.12
N SER A 49 7.33 18.71 -22.15
CA SER A 49 7.11 20.16 -22.25
C SER A 49 7.95 20.83 -23.33
N GLN A 50 9.18 20.32 -23.58
CA GLN A 50 10.02 20.81 -24.67
C GLN A 50 9.49 20.39 -26.04
N ALA A 51 8.87 19.21 -26.15
CA ALA A 51 8.31 18.72 -27.41
C ALA A 51 6.99 19.41 -27.81
N SER A 52 6.34 20.10 -26.87
CA SER A 52 5.10 20.85 -27.10
C SER A 52 5.31 22.35 -27.36
N ALA A 53 6.56 22.82 -27.40
CA ALA A 53 6.96 24.19 -27.69
C ALA A 53 7.60 24.27 -29.09
#